data_AF-A0A2I1FVX4-F1
#
_entry.id   AF-A0A2I1FVX4-F1
#
_cell.length_a   1.000
_cell.length_b   1.000
_cell.length_c   1.000
_cell.angle_alpha   90.00
_cell.angle_beta   90.00
_cell.angle_gamma   90.00
#
_symmetry.space_group_name_H-M   'P 1'
#
loop_
_entity.id
_entity.type
_entity.pdbx_description
1 polymer ?
#
loop_
_entity_poly.entity_id
_entity_poly.type
_entity_poly.pdbx_seq_one_letter_code
_entity_poly.pdbx_strand_id
1 'polypeptide(L)'
;MSTQFLSKLSQNYIELLDDDEYYDITIEVGEDPNVKILRAHMSILCYRSPYLRRILASNKNRNKENILSHIKLSKISPEVFQIILKYIYSGTLSLNEQDTLEILKILIAAEELLLQELVDYLQKYFIENKSKWMEQHFELIHRTSFQSNSLLELQQF
;
A
#
# COMPACT_ATOMS: atom_id res chain seq x y z
N MET A 1 -23.55 19.58 17.27
CA MET A 1 -22.21 19.95 16.77
C MET A 1 -21.26 18.78 17.03
N SER A 2 -20.40 18.43 16.09
CA SER A 2 -19.38 17.39 16.26
C SER A 2 -17.98 18.00 16.18
N THR A 3 -17.09 17.60 17.09
CA THR A 3 -15.66 17.94 17.07
C THR A 3 -14.88 16.73 16.59
N GLN A 4 -13.95 16.92 15.66
CA GLN A 4 -13.16 15.83 15.09
C GLN A 4 -11.82 15.68 15.83
N PHE A 5 -11.49 14.44 16.22
CA PHE A 5 -10.21 14.09 16.87
C PHE A 5 -9.41 13.07 16.03
N LEU A 6 -9.49 13.19 14.71
CA LEU A 6 -8.96 12.19 13.77
C LEU A 6 -7.43 12.10 13.80
N SER A 7 -6.71 13.20 14.02
CA SER A 7 -5.25 13.19 14.11
C SER A 7 -4.73 12.36 15.28
N LYS A 8 -5.37 12.45 16.46
CA LYS A 8 -4.97 11.61 17.60
C LYS A 8 -5.32 10.15 17.38
N LEU A 9 -6.49 9.87 16.81
CA LEU A 9 -6.87 8.50 16.42
C LEU A 9 -5.88 7.89 15.42
N SER A 10 -5.49 8.63 14.39
CA SER A 10 -4.47 8.23 13.41
C SER A 10 -3.13 7.93 14.08
N GLN A 11 -2.67 8.80 14.98
CA GLN A 11 -1.44 8.57 15.75
C GLN A 11 -1.52 7.30 16.61
N ASN A 12 -2.67 7.04 17.24
CA ASN A 12 -2.86 5.83 18.04
C ASN A 12 -2.82 4.55 17.18
N TYR A 13 -3.27 4.59 15.93
CA TYR A 13 -3.10 3.45 15.01
C TYR A 13 -1.65 3.27 14.55
N ILE A 14 -0.87 4.34 14.41
CA ILE A 14 0.58 4.21 14.19
C ILE A 14 1.27 3.60 15.41
N GLU A 15 0.94 4.07 16.62
CA GLU A 15 1.44 3.47 17.86
C GLU A 15 1.10 1.96 17.92
N LEU A 16 -0.11 1.56 17.51
CA LEU A 16 -0.52 0.16 17.39
C LEU A 16 0.28 -0.63 16.34
N LEU A 17 0.65 0.00 15.21
CA LEU A 17 1.45 -0.64 14.16
C LEU A 17 2.90 -0.87 14.60
N ASP A 18 3.46 0.08 15.36
CA ASP A 18 4.84 0.02 15.85
C ASP A 18 4.98 -0.88 17.09
N ASP A 19 3.86 -1.24 17.73
CA ASP A 19 3.83 -2.18 18.84
C ASP A 19 3.98 -3.63 18.35
N ASP A 20 4.66 -4.44 19.15
CA ASP A 20 4.86 -5.87 18.90
C ASP A 20 3.75 -6.73 19.53
N GLU A 21 2.69 -6.09 20.03
CA GLU A 21 1.53 -6.72 20.66
C GLU A 21 0.30 -6.81 19.73
N TYR A 22 -0.64 -7.70 20.05
CA TYR A 22 -1.97 -7.85 19.43
C TYR A 22 -2.05 -8.10 17.91
N TYR A 23 -0.92 -8.22 17.21
CA TYR A 23 -0.90 -8.62 15.81
C TYR A 23 -1.49 -10.03 15.62
N ASP A 24 -2.35 -10.18 14.62
CA ASP A 24 -3.02 -11.44 14.26
C ASP A 24 -2.57 -11.96 12.89
N ILE A 25 -1.61 -11.27 12.26
CA ILE A 25 -1.03 -11.64 10.97
C ILE A 25 0.45 -11.24 10.83
N THR A 26 1.19 -12.07 10.10
CA THR A 26 2.49 -11.72 9.50
C THR A 26 2.38 -11.60 7.98
N ILE A 27 3.13 -10.66 7.41
CA ILE A 27 3.19 -10.39 5.97
C ILE A 27 4.64 -10.50 5.55
N GLU A 28 4.97 -11.50 4.75
CA GLU A 28 6.25 -11.59 4.06
C GLU A 28 6.20 -10.72 2.80
N VAL A 29 7.13 -9.78 2.67
CA VAL A 29 7.18 -8.81 1.57
C VAL A 29 8.53 -8.91 0.88
N GLY A 30 8.51 -8.81 -0.46
CA GLY A 30 9.70 -8.87 -1.31
C GLY A 30 10.08 -10.27 -1.75
N GLU A 31 11.21 -10.36 -2.44
CA GLU A 31 11.82 -11.59 -2.95
C GLU A 31 13.29 -11.67 -2.55
N ASP A 32 13.82 -12.89 -2.44
CA ASP A 32 15.21 -13.12 -2.04
C ASP A 32 16.19 -12.33 -2.93
N PRO A 33 17.20 -11.66 -2.34
CA PRO A 33 17.59 -11.68 -0.93
C PRO A 33 16.90 -10.61 -0.05
N ASN A 34 15.99 -9.81 -0.60
CA ASN A 34 15.41 -8.62 0.04
C ASN A 34 13.99 -8.91 0.57
N VAL A 35 13.89 -9.84 1.52
CA VAL A 35 12.63 -10.21 2.17
C VAL A 35 12.55 -9.58 3.57
N LYS A 36 11.38 -9.05 3.93
CA LYS A 36 11.06 -8.69 5.33
C LYS A 36 9.74 -9.31 5.75
N ILE A 37 9.65 -9.67 7.03
CA ILE A 37 8.40 -10.09 7.67
C ILE A 37 7.90 -8.92 8.51
N LEU A 38 6.67 -8.50 8.25
CA LEU A 38 6.01 -7.40 8.95
C LEU A 38 4.82 -7.93 9.74
N ARG A 39 4.59 -7.37 10.93
CA ARG A 39 3.44 -7.67 11.78
C ARG A 39 2.33 -6.64 11.52
N ALA A 40 1.08 -7.08 11.55
CA ALA A 40 -0.06 -6.21 11.29
C ALA A 40 -1.37 -6.79 11.87
N HIS A 41 -2.47 -6.07 11.61
CA HIS A 41 -3.81 -6.37 12.11
C HIS A 41 -4.77 -6.61 10.95
N MET A 42 -5.32 -7.83 10.85
CA MET A 42 -6.21 -8.25 9.77
C MET A 42 -7.43 -7.34 9.65
N SER A 43 -7.98 -6.88 10.78
CA SER A 43 -9.13 -5.98 10.82
C SER A 43 -8.86 -4.69 10.06
N ILE A 44 -7.73 -4.02 10.31
CA ILE A 44 -7.36 -2.78 9.63
C ILE A 44 -7.11 -3.04 8.15
N LEU A 45 -6.28 -4.04 7.83
CA LEU A 45 -5.94 -4.40 6.45
C LEU A 45 -7.18 -4.71 5.60
N CYS A 46 -8.11 -5.52 6.12
CA CYS A 46 -9.32 -5.92 5.39
C CYS A 46 -10.25 -4.74 5.10
N TYR A 47 -10.32 -3.75 5.99
CA TYR A 47 -11.20 -2.60 5.79
C TYR A 47 -10.58 -1.49 4.93
N ARG A 48 -9.25 -1.47 4.80
CA ARG A 48 -8.53 -0.51 3.95
C ARG A 48 -8.21 -1.03 2.55
N SER A 49 -8.01 -2.33 2.38
CA SER A 49 -7.69 -2.95 1.08
C SER A 49 -8.66 -4.09 0.71
N PRO A 50 -9.43 -3.95 -0.38
CA PRO A 50 -10.24 -5.04 -0.92
C PRO A 50 -9.41 -6.26 -1.35
N TYR A 51 -8.20 -6.06 -1.87
CA TYR A 51 -7.29 -7.14 -2.22
C TYR A 51 -6.88 -7.94 -0.99
N LEU A 52 -6.38 -7.27 0.06
CA LEU A 52 -6.00 -7.92 1.31
C LEU A 52 -7.20 -8.62 1.95
N ARG A 53 -8.40 -8.02 1.91
CA ARG A 53 -9.62 -8.69 2.38
C ARG A 53 -9.86 -10.03 1.69
N ARG A 54 -9.73 -10.08 0.35
CA ARG A 54 -9.96 -11.31 -0.43
C ARG A 54 -8.96 -12.39 -0.06
N ILE A 55 -7.67 -12.10 -0.04
CA ILE A 55 -6.64 -13.10 0.28
C ILE A 55 -6.76 -13.60 1.73
N LEU A 56 -7.11 -12.72 2.67
CA LEU A 56 -7.27 -13.06 4.09
C LEU A 56 -8.53 -13.88 4.36
N ALA A 57 -9.63 -13.60 3.64
CA ALA A 57 -10.83 -14.42 3.72
C ALA A 57 -10.58 -15.86 3.24
N SER A 58 -9.77 -16.05 2.18
CA SER A 58 -9.38 -17.38 1.71
C SER A 58 -8.54 -18.16 2.72
N ASN A 59 -7.72 -17.47 3.52
CA ASN A 59 -6.88 -18.10 4.55
C ASN A 59 -7.66 -18.49 5.81
N LYS A 60 -8.69 -17.73 6.21
CA LYS A 60 -9.55 -18.08 7.36
C LYS A 60 -10.19 -19.46 7.24
N ASN A 61 -10.49 -19.91 6.02
CA ASN A 61 -11.07 -21.23 5.78
C ASN A 61 -10.06 -22.39 5.92
N ARG A 62 -8.76 -22.09 5.88
CA ARG A 62 -7.66 -23.07 5.97
C ARG A 62 -7.14 -23.22 7.40
N ASN A 63 -7.14 -22.14 8.19
CA ASN A 63 -6.62 -22.12 9.56
C ASN A 63 -7.69 -22.60 10.56
N LYS A 64 -8.00 -23.90 10.54
CA LYS A 64 -8.83 -24.57 11.58
C LYS A 64 -8.04 -24.87 12.87
N GLU A 65 -6.73 -24.76 12.82
CA GLU A 65 -5.82 -24.88 13.96
C GLU A 65 -5.29 -23.46 14.25
N ASN A 66 -5.07 -23.10 15.52
CA ASN A 66 -4.71 -21.76 16.04
C ASN A 66 -3.38 -21.17 15.50
N ILE A 67 -3.10 -21.31 14.22
CA ILE A 67 -1.91 -20.85 13.52
C ILE A 67 -2.15 -19.39 13.13
N LEU A 68 -1.21 -18.54 13.54
CA LEU A 68 -1.15 -17.13 13.15
C LEU A 68 -1.28 -16.99 11.63
N SER A 69 -2.10 -16.05 11.16
CA SER A 69 -2.27 -15.84 9.72
C SER A 69 -0.96 -15.38 9.08
N HIS A 70 -0.71 -15.85 7.85
CA HIS A 70 0.48 -15.49 7.09
C HIS A 70 0.14 -15.28 5.62
N ILE A 71 0.65 -14.22 5.01
CA ILE A 71 0.54 -13.93 3.57
C ILE A 71 1.90 -13.52 3.01
N LYS A 72 2.07 -13.70 1.69
CA LYS A 72 3.26 -13.29 0.95
C LYS A 72 2.90 -12.29 -0.15
N LEU A 73 3.66 -11.21 -0.25
CA LEU A 73 3.54 -10.13 -1.24
C LEU A 73 4.88 -9.95 -1.96
N SER A 74 5.21 -10.89 -2.85
CA SER A 74 6.53 -10.94 -3.50
C SER A 74 6.81 -9.78 -4.46
N LYS A 75 5.77 -9.24 -5.11
CA LYS A 75 5.90 -8.20 -6.15
C LYS A 75 6.15 -6.80 -5.59
N ILE A 76 6.00 -6.61 -4.28
CA ILE A 76 6.15 -5.32 -3.63
C ILE A 76 7.43 -5.38 -2.80
N SER A 77 8.29 -4.37 -2.91
CA SER A 77 9.49 -4.31 -2.06
C SER A 77 9.10 -4.00 -0.61
N PRO A 78 9.92 -4.44 0.37
CA PRO A 78 9.67 -4.14 1.77
C PRO A 78 9.52 -2.64 2.07
N GLU A 79 10.35 -1.80 1.46
CA GLU A 79 10.38 -0.35 1.66
C GLU A 79 9.08 0.30 1.16
N VAL A 80 8.61 -0.06 -0.04
CA VAL A 80 7.35 0.42 -0.61
C VAL A 80 6.17 -0.02 0.25
N PHE A 81 6.15 -1.29 0.66
CA PHE A 81 5.03 -1.79 1.47
C PHE A 81 5.01 -1.15 2.85
N GLN A 82 6.15 -0.82 3.47
CA GLN A 82 6.18 -0.10 4.73
C GLN A 82 5.52 1.29 4.63
N ILE A 83 5.74 2.00 3.52
CA ILE A 83 5.08 3.29 3.26
C ILE A 83 3.57 3.09 3.12
N ILE A 84 3.15 2.10 2.34
CA ILE A 84 1.73 1.78 2.15
C ILE A 84 1.08 1.33 3.46
N LEU A 85 1.76 0.53 4.27
CA LEU A 85 1.28 0.06 5.56
C LEU A 85 1.05 1.23 6.51
N LYS A 86 1.99 2.19 6.57
CA LYS A 86 1.80 3.43 7.33
C LYS A 86 0.61 4.24 6.82
N TYR A 87 0.40 4.34 5.50
CA TYR A 87 -0.79 4.97 4.92
C TYR A 87 -2.08 4.25 5.33
N ILE A 88 -2.09 2.91 5.32
CA ILE A 88 -3.25 2.11 5.70
C ILE A 88 -3.68 2.42 7.14
N TYR A 89 -2.73 2.58 8.06
CA TYR A 89 -3.02 2.83 9.48
C TYR A 89 -3.29 4.31 9.80
N SER A 90 -2.52 5.22 9.22
CA SER A 90 -2.61 6.66 9.55
C SER A 90 -3.58 7.45 8.65
N GLY A 91 -3.88 6.95 7.45
CA GLY A 91 -4.52 7.75 6.40
C GLY A 91 -3.63 8.87 5.85
N THR A 92 -2.33 8.89 6.15
CA THR A 92 -1.39 9.92 5.71
C THR A 92 -0.33 9.32 4.79
N LEU A 93 -0.01 10.03 3.71
CA LEU A 93 1.08 9.70 2.78
C LEU A 93 2.17 10.77 2.86
N SER A 94 3.42 10.36 3.06
CA SER A 94 4.59 11.25 3.00
C SER A 94 5.46 10.88 1.82
N LEU A 95 5.64 11.81 0.88
CA LEU A 95 6.46 11.63 -0.33
C LEU A 95 7.79 12.41 -0.28
N ASN A 96 8.04 13.15 0.80
CA ASN A 96 9.12 14.14 0.87
C ASN A 96 10.54 13.54 0.73
N GLU A 97 10.71 12.28 1.09
CA GLU A 97 11.99 11.57 1.06
C GLU A 97 12.12 10.61 -0.13
N GLN A 98 11.10 10.53 -1.00
CA GLN A 98 11.02 9.53 -2.06
C GLN A 98 11.40 10.14 -3.41
N ASP A 99 12.25 9.43 -4.16
CA ASP A 99 12.50 9.80 -5.55
C ASP A 99 11.30 9.46 -6.44
N THR A 100 11.28 9.99 -7.66
CA THR A 100 10.10 9.85 -8.54
C THR A 100 9.88 8.40 -9.00
N LEU A 101 10.93 7.59 -9.12
CA LEU A 101 10.81 6.16 -9.43
C LEU A 101 10.17 5.42 -8.25
N GLU A 102 10.56 5.74 -7.02
CA GLU A 102 9.99 5.15 -5.82
C GLU A 102 8.51 5.53 -5.65
N ILE A 103 8.14 6.78 -5.93
CA ILE A 103 6.73 7.21 -5.97
C ILE A 103 5.94 6.41 -7.02
N LEU A 104 6.55 6.10 -8.17
CA LEU A 104 5.90 5.26 -9.19
C LEU A 104 5.70 3.83 -8.68
N LYS A 105 6.67 3.25 -7.95
CA LYS A 105 6.51 1.94 -7.33
C LYS A 105 5.42 1.93 -6.26
N ILE A 106 5.30 3.01 -5.47
CA ILE A 106 4.19 3.17 -4.51
C ILE A 106 2.85 3.18 -5.25
N LEU A 107 2.74 3.89 -6.38
CA LEU A 107 1.51 3.89 -7.20
C LEU A 107 1.17 2.48 -7.71
N ILE A 108 2.15 1.75 -8.25
CA ILE A 108 1.95 0.37 -8.74
C ILE A 108 1.49 -0.55 -7.61
N ALA A 109 2.14 -0.48 -6.45
CA ALA A 109 1.77 -1.30 -5.31
C ALA A 109 0.41 -0.91 -4.70
N ALA A 110 0.05 0.37 -4.72
CA ALA A 110 -1.29 0.83 -4.32
C ALA A 110 -2.38 0.27 -5.24
N GLU A 111 -2.11 0.19 -6.55
CA GLU A 111 -3.00 -0.43 -7.52
C GLU A 111 -3.14 -1.94 -7.29
N GLU A 112 -2.04 -2.66 -7.11
CA GLU A 112 -2.06 -4.10 -6.83
C GLU A 112 -2.87 -4.43 -5.56
N LEU A 113 -2.76 -3.56 -4.55
CA LEU A 113 -3.49 -3.66 -3.28
C LEU A 113 -4.92 -3.07 -3.34
N LEU A 114 -5.37 -2.59 -4.50
CA LEU A 114 -6.68 -1.99 -4.73
C LEU A 114 -7.00 -0.81 -3.78
N LEU A 115 -6.02 0.04 -3.52
CA LEU A 115 -6.13 1.24 -2.68
C LEU A 115 -6.54 2.46 -3.53
N GLN A 116 -7.77 2.48 -4.03
CA GLN A 116 -8.22 3.44 -5.05
C GLN A 116 -7.98 4.91 -4.67
N GLU A 117 -8.26 5.29 -3.42
CA GLU A 117 -8.03 6.65 -2.91
C GLU A 117 -6.57 7.10 -3.09
N LEU A 118 -5.62 6.20 -2.81
CA LEU A 118 -4.19 6.45 -2.96
C LEU A 118 -3.77 6.46 -4.44
N VAL A 119 -4.34 5.58 -5.25
CA VAL A 119 -4.10 5.51 -6.70
C VAL A 119 -4.53 6.81 -7.38
N ASP A 120 -5.74 7.29 -7.10
CA ASP A 120 -6.27 8.54 -7.66
C ASP A 120 -5.42 9.74 -7.28
N TYR A 121 -4.99 9.81 -6.02
CA TYR A 121 -4.11 10.88 -5.55
C TYR A 121 -2.75 10.86 -6.27
N LEU A 122 -2.13 9.69 -6.37
CA LEU A 122 -0.79 9.55 -6.94
C LEU A 122 -0.77 9.82 -8.44
N GLN A 123 -1.80 9.41 -9.20
CA GLN A 123 -1.89 9.75 -10.63
C GLN A 123 -1.94 11.27 -10.86
N LYS A 124 -2.80 11.97 -10.12
CA LYS A 124 -2.87 13.45 -10.16
C LYS A 124 -1.55 14.09 -9.76
N TYR A 125 -0.93 13.60 -8.68
CA TYR A 125 0.38 14.09 -8.24
C TYR A 125 1.42 13.98 -9.36
N PHE A 126 1.46 12.86 -10.08
CA PHE A 126 2.36 12.66 -11.21
C PHE A 126 2.11 13.65 -12.35
N ILE A 127 0.85 13.82 -12.77
CA ILE A 127 0.46 14.74 -13.84
C ILE A 127 0.81 16.19 -13.47
N GLU A 128 0.47 16.62 -12.26
CA GLU A 128 0.62 18.01 -11.82
C GLU A 128 2.08 18.37 -11.49
N ASN A 129 2.84 17.44 -10.91
CA ASN A 129 4.15 17.76 -10.31
C ASN A 129 5.33 17.08 -11.01
N LYS A 130 5.09 16.02 -11.79
CA LYS A 130 6.13 15.17 -12.39
C LYS A 130 5.99 15.00 -13.90
N SER A 131 5.16 15.80 -14.57
CA SER A 131 4.94 15.77 -16.03
C SER A 131 6.24 15.72 -16.85
N LYS A 132 7.18 16.64 -16.60
CA LYS A 132 8.49 16.65 -17.27
C LYS A 132 9.29 15.37 -17.07
N TRP A 133 9.23 14.79 -15.87
CA TRP A 133 9.90 13.52 -15.59
C TRP A 133 9.22 12.38 -16.35
N MET A 134 7.88 12.38 -16.42
CA MET A 134 7.11 11.39 -17.19
C MET A 134 7.42 11.46 -18.68
N GLU A 135 7.54 12.66 -19.27
CA GLU A 135 7.95 12.82 -20.67
C GLU A 135 9.35 12.22 -20.93
N GLN A 136 10.29 12.44 -20.00
CA GLN A 136 11.63 11.87 -20.08
C GLN A 136 11.66 10.34 -19.93
N HIS A 137 10.65 9.78 -19.24
CA HIS A 137 10.53 8.34 -18.96
C HIS A 137 9.27 7.77 -19.63
N PHE A 138 8.91 8.28 -20.81
CA PHE A 138 7.63 7.97 -21.47
C PHE A 138 7.41 6.47 -21.66
N GLU A 139 8.42 5.72 -22.12
CA GLU A 139 8.30 4.27 -22.31
C GLU A 139 7.94 3.54 -21.01
N LEU A 140 8.56 3.94 -19.89
CA LEU A 140 8.29 3.35 -18.58
C LEU A 140 6.87 3.66 -18.11
N ILE A 141 6.44 4.92 -18.23
CA ILE A 141 5.09 5.35 -17.84
C ILE A 141 4.04 4.65 -18.70
N HIS A 142 4.22 4.65 -20.02
CA HIS A 142 3.31 4.00 -20.96
C HIS A 142 3.22 2.49 -20.68
N ARG A 143 4.35 1.80 -20.49
CA ARG A 143 4.31 0.36 -20.16
C ARG A 143 3.57 0.11 -18.85
N THR A 144 3.80 0.94 -17.84
CA THR A 144 3.17 0.80 -16.52
C THR A 144 1.67 1.07 -16.58
N SER A 145 1.27 2.17 -17.23
CA SER A 145 -0.12 2.59 -17.29
C SER A 145 -0.98 1.59 -18.07
N PHE A 146 -0.46 1.00 -19.17
CA PHE A 146 -1.21 0.03 -19.98
C PHE A 146 -1.16 -1.42 -19.43
N GLN A 147 -0.33 -1.70 -18.43
CA GLN A 147 -0.34 -2.99 -17.73
C GLN A 147 -1.49 -3.10 -16.71
N SER A 148 -2.11 -1.99 -16.33
CA SER A 148 -3.25 -1.95 -15.40
C SER A 148 -4.43 -1.20 -16.00
N ASN A 149 -5.64 -1.72 -15.81
CA ASN A 149 -6.87 -1.02 -16.20
C ASN A 149 -7.26 0.11 -15.23
N SER A 150 -6.55 0.25 -14.12
CA SER A 150 -6.87 1.18 -13.02
C SER A 150 -6.13 2.51 -13.15
N LEU A 151 -5.09 2.59 -13.99
CA LEU A 151 -4.24 3.77 -14.17
C LEU A 151 -4.69 4.69 -15.32
N LEU A 152 -5.99 4.95 -15.39
CA LEU A 152 -6.62 5.64 -16.53
C LEU A 152 -6.14 7.08 -16.74
N GLU A 153 -5.86 7.83 -15.66
CA GLU A 153 -5.41 9.22 -15.80
C GLU A 153 -4.03 9.28 -16.46
N LEU A 154 -3.11 8.36 -16.09
CA LEU A 154 -1.81 8.25 -16.74
C LEU A 154 -1.86 7.68 -18.16
N GLN A 155 -2.91 6.93 -18.52
CA GLN A 155 -3.12 6.47 -19.91
C GLN A 155 -3.61 7.59 -20.83
N GLN A 156 -4.31 8.59 -20.29
CA GLN A 156 -4.90 9.69 -21.05
C GLN A 156 -3.99 10.92 -21.17
N PHE A 157 -2.95 10.99 -20.33
CA PHE A 157 -1.92 12.03 -20.35
C PHE A 157 -0.87 11.75 -21.44
#